data_AF-A0A151WXY2-F1
#
_entry.id   AF-A0A151WXY2-F1
#
_cell.length_a   1.000
_cell.length_b   1.000
_cell.length_c   1.000
_cell.angle_alpha   90.00
_cell.angle_beta   90.00
_cell.angle_gamma   90.00
#
_symmetry.space_group_name_H-M   'P 1'
#
loop_
_entity.id
_entity.type
_entity.pdbx_description
1 polymer ?
#
loop_
_entity_poly.entity_id
_entity_poly.type
_entity_poly.pdbx_seq_one_letter_code
_entity_poly.pdbx_strand_id
1 'polypeptide(L)' 'MFFLPARLNGDRFLNFLENEFSDYLENIPLQQRTEMWFQLDGCPAHYSRVHLLQQYKHCICQTRLL' A
#
# COMPACT_ATOMS: atom_id res chain seq x y z
N MET A 1 10.43 5.11 -12.23
CA MET A 1 10.56 5.76 -10.90
C MET A 1 9.37 6.69 -10.73
N PHE A 2 8.35 6.24 -9.99
CA PHE A 2 7.18 7.05 -9.67
C PHE A 2 7.45 7.89 -8.44
N PHE A 3 7.02 9.15 -8.45
CA PHE A 3 7.13 10.04 -7.31
C PHE A 3 5.75 10.38 -6.78
N LEU A 4 5.57 10.18 -5.48
CA LEU A 4 4.35 10.61 -4.81
C LEU A 4 4.24 12.14 -4.85
N PRO A 5 3.01 12.68 -4.96
CA PRO A 5 2.80 14.12 -5.00
C PRO A 5 3.25 14.77 -3.68
N ALA A 6 3.73 16.01 -3.76
CA ALA A 6 4.23 16.77 -2.59
C ALA A 6 3.21 16.90 -1.44
N ARG A 7 1.91 16.78 -1.73
CA ARG A 7 0.86 16.63 -0.72
C ARG A 7 0.15 15.30 -0.93
N LEU A 8 0.50 14.32 -0.10
CA LEU A 8 -0.13 13.02 -0.09
C LEU A 8 -1.37 13.04 0.81
N ASN A 9 -2.47 12.52 0.29
CA ASN A 9 -3.69 12.27 1.03
C ASN A 9 -4.17 10.84 0.72
N GLY A 10 -5.25 10.40 1.38
CA GLY A 10 -5.79 9.06 1.21
C GLY A 10 -6.09 8.69 -0.24
N ASP A 11 -6.81 9.55 -0.97
CA ASP A 11 -7.23 9.27 -2.34
C ASP A 11 -6.05 9.19 -3.31
N ARG A 12 -5.04 10.05 -3.14
CA ARG A 12 -3.81 10.02 -3.97
C ARG A 12 -2.97 8.79 -3.68
N PHE A 13 -2.90 8.37 -2.42
CA PHE A 13 -2.21 7.15 -2.03
C PHE A 13 -2.94 5.92 -2.60
N LEU A 14 -4.27 5.90 -2.52
CA LEU A 14 -5.09 4.85 -3.11
C LEU A 14 -4.88 4.73 -4.62
N ASN A 15 -4.90 5.85 -5.34
CA ASN A 15 -4.66 5.87 -6.78
C ASN A 15 -3.29 5.28 -7.14
N PHE A 16 -2.26 5.55 -6.34
CA PHE A 16 -0.95 4.91 -6.52
C PHE A 16 -1.02 3.39 -6.32
N LEU A 17 -1.70 2.92 -5.28
CA LEU A 17 -1.84 1.48 -5.01
C LEU A 17 -2.59 0.74 -6.12
N GLU A 18 -3.65 1.34 -6.66
CA GLU A 18 -4.47 0.71 -7.69
C GLU A 18 -3.84 0.74 -9.08
N ASN A 19 -3.13 1.81 -9.44
CA ASN A 19 -2.71 2.04 -10.83
C ASN A 19 -1.20 1.86 -11.06
N GLU A 20 -0.38 1.97 -10.02
CA GLU A 20 1.08 2.03 -10.16
C GLU A 20 1.79 0.93 -9.37
N PHE A 21 1.28 0.56 -8.19
CA PHE A 21 1.98 -0.33 -7.27
C PHE A 21 2.23 -1.74 -7.84
N SER A 22 1.29 -2.25 -8.65
CA SER A 22 1.42 -3.59 -9.27
C SER A 22 2.67 -3.71 -10.16
N ASP A 23 3.03 -2.64 -10.86
CA ASP A 23 4.18 -2.63 -11.78
C ASP A 23 5.49 -2.84 -11.02
N TYR A 24 5.58 -2.33 -9.79
CA TYR A 24 6.74 -2.52 -8.92
C TYR A 24 6.89 -3.94 -8.40
N LEU A 25 5.83 -4.75 -8.45
CA LEU A 25 5.86 -6.14 -8.02
C LEU A 25 6.08 -7.10 -9.19
N GLU A 26 6.15 -6.64 -10.44
CA GLU A 26 6.13 -7.49 -11.64
C GLU A 26 7.19 -8.60 -11.62
N ASN A 27 8.38 -8.30 -11.07
CA ASN A 27 9.52 -9.21 -11.00
C ASN A 27 9.49 -10.14 -9.76
N ILE A 28 8.51 -9.96 -8.87
CA ILE A 28 8.30 -10.83 -7.70
C ILE A 28 7.29 -11.92 -8.09
N PRO A 29 7.61 -13.22 -7.92
CA PRO A 29 6.67 -14.32 -8.09
C PRO A 29 5.36 -14.12 -7.32
N LEU A 30 4.22 -14.50 -7.93
CA LEU A 30 2.89 -14.30 -7.35
C LEU A 30 2.76 -14.88 -5.93
N GLN A 31 3.31 -16.08 -5.69
CA GLN A 31 3.30 -16.72 -4.39
C GLN A 31 4.00 -15.89 -3.30
N GLN A 32 5.08 -15.20 -3.64
CA GLN A 32 5.78 -14.33 -2.70
C GLN A 32 4.99 -13.05 -2.43
N ARG A 33 4.25 -12.52 -3.42
CA ARG A 33 3.36 -11.36 -3.21
C ARG A 33 2.23 -11.66 -2.24
N THR A 34 1.71 -12.90 -2.23
CA THR A 34 0.66 -13.28 -1.28
C THR A 34 1.14 -13.44 0.15
N GLU A 35 2.45 -13.62 0.35
CA GLU A 35 3.07 -13.82 1.66
C GLU A 35 3.86 -12.58 2.14
N MET A 36 3.86 -11.50 1.35
CA MET A 36 4.66 -10.31 1.65
C MET A 36 4.09 -9.46 2.78
N TRP A 37 4.97 -8.74 3.45
CA TRP A 37 4.59 -7.73 4.43
C TRP A 37 4.57 -6.33 3.81
N PHE A 38 3.52 -5.58 4.11
CA PHE A 38 3.38 -4.19 3.69
C PHE A 38 3.68 -3.27 4.86
N GLN A 39 4.86 -2.67 4.85
CA GLN A 39 5.32 -1.76 5.90
C GLN A 39 5.10 -0.31 5.45
N LEU A 40 4.30 0.42 6.22
CA LEU A 40 4.04 1.85 6.03
C LEU A 40 4.50 2.62 7.27
N ASP A 41 4.82 3.90 7.08
CA ASP A 41 5.05 4.82 8.19
C ASP A 41 3.71 5.29 8.81
N GLY A 42 3.80 6.11 9.85
CA GLY A 42 2.66 6.72 10.52
C GLY A 42 1.97 7.86 9.73
N CYS A 43 2.23 8.04 8.44
CA CYS A 43 1.63 9.12 7.65
C CYS A 43 0.09 8.95 7.59
N PRO A 44 -0.71 9.99 7.92
CA PRO A 44 -2.17 9.88 7.92
C PRO A 44 -2.79 9.43 6.60
N ALA A 45 -2.13 9.68 5.47
CA ALA A 45 -2.61 9.21 4.16
C ALA A 45 -2.75 7.69 4.08
N HIS A 46 -1.90 6.95 4.81
CA HIS A 46 -1.88 5.49 4.85
C HIS A 46 -3.01 4.86 5.66
N TYR A 47 -3.75 5.66 6.44
CA TYR A 47 -4.82 5.19 7.33
C TYR A 47 -6.18 5.82 6.96
N SER A 48 -6.31 6.33 5.74
CA SER A 48 -7.57 6.91 5.29
C SER A 48 -8.66 5.85 5.20
N ARG A 49 -9.90 6.21 5.57
CA ARG A 49 -11.05 5.28 5.58
C ARG A 49 -11.32 4.65 4.21
N VAL A 50 -11.04 5.37 3.13
CA VAL A 50 -11.22 4.89 1.75
C VAL A 50 -10.24 3.75 1.45
N HIS A 51 -8.97 3.92 1.85
CA HIS A 51 -7.91 2.92 1.72
C HIS A 51 -8.11 1.70 2.62
N LEU A 52 -8.48 1.91 3.89
CA LEU A 52 -8.64 0.82 4.85
C LEU A 52 -9.64 -0.24 4.37
N LEU A 53 -10.73 0.16 3.70
CA LEU A 53 -11.71 -0.77 3.13
C LEU A 53 -11.15 -1.64 2.00
N GLN A 54 -10.15 -1.14 1.25
CA GLN A 54 -9.49 -1.89 0.18
C GLN A 54 -8.32 -2.75 0.67
N GLN A 55 -7.58 -2.29 1.68
CA GLN A 55 -6.40 -3.00 2.19
C GLN A 55 -6.73 -4.37 2.82
N TYR A 56 -7.95 -4.53 3.37
CA TYR A 56 -8.47 -5.84 3.82
C TYR A 56 -8.49 -6.92 2.73
N LYS A 57 -8.36 -6.55 1.45
CA LYS A 57 -8.36 -7.50 0.33
C LYS A 57 -6.98 -7.96 -0.15
N HIS A 58 -5.86 -7.37 0.28
CA HIS A 58 -4.56 -7.69 -0.35
C HIS A 58 -3.32 -7.83 0.55
N CYS A 59 -3.28 -7.30 1.77
CA CYS A 59 -2.11 -7.52 2.63
C CYS A 59 -2.48 -7.40 4.12
N ILE A 60 -2.13 -8.42 4.91
CA ILE A 60 -2.32 -8.40 6.37
C ILE A 60 -1.30 -7.42 6.97
N CYS A 61 -1.72 -6.19 7.29
CA CYS A 61 -0.97 -5.32 8.18
C CYS A 61 -1.14 -5.82 9.63
N GLN A 62 -0.24 -6.68 10.12
CA GLN A 62 -0.10 -6.87 11.56
C GLN A 62 0.79 -5.77 12.13
N THR A 63 0.18 -4.76 12.74
CA THR A 63 0.85 -3.89 13.71
C THR A 63 1.15 -4.73 14.96
N ARG A 64 2.34 -5.32 15.05
CA ARG A 64 2.87 -5.74 16.36
C ARG A 64 3.84 -4.67 16.81
N LEU A 65 3.38 -3.81 17.72
CA LEU A 65 4.28 -3.08 18.61
C LEU A 65 5.20 -4.11 19.28
N LEU A 66 6.50 -3.98 19.05
CA LEU A 66 7.53 -4.39 20.01
C LEU A 66 8.12 -3.12 20.61
#